data_AF-A0A2T2P4J8-F1
#
_entry.id   AF-A0A2T2P4J8-F1
#
_cell.length_a   1.000
_cell.length_b   1.000
_cell.length_c   1.000
_cell.angle_alpha   90.00
_cell.angle_beta   90.00
_cell.angle_gamma   90.00
#
_symmetry.space_group_name_H-M   'P 1'
#
loop_
_entity.id
_entity.type
_entity.pdbx_description
1 polymer ?
#
loop_
_entity_poly.entity_id
_entity_poly.type
_entity_poly.pdbx_seq_one_letter_code
_entity_poly.pdbx_strand_id
1 'polypeptide(L)'
;MAAIPINPQLASPASTAARLIPQLKAVQSPNETPLSLHWSTELIMERLTPAIQTYSILAVALAAGTNLSTSIVTLPALLHAPPSTLVTQWKIVYDEGIAPVVSLALSSSVGFATLAYRSTLAPTLTPTGAVSHAKRNLYVAAAVAAFGLAPYTRILMMSTIDELMRREKAQGQAQAKGEKEGTHALVRKWGRLNLIRGAMLLLSAGLGAWASLS
;
A
#
# COMPACT_ATOMS: atom_id res chain seq x y z
N MET A 1 43.85 68.63 -52.43
CA MET A 1 44.13 67.74 -51.28
C MET A 1 44.38 66.34 -51.84
N ALA A 2 45.53 66.04 -52.46
CA ALA A 2 46.86 65.74 -51.90
C ALA A 2 47.00 64.35 -51.23
N ALA A 3 46.99 63.30 -52.08
CA ALA A 3 47.92 62.16 -52.23
C ALA A 3 48.77 61.55 -51.06
N ILE A 4 48.73 60.18 -51.01
CA ILE A 4 49.82 59.19 -50.75
C ILE A 4 50.23 58.94 -49.27
N PRO A 5 50.70 57.74 -48.79
CA PRO A 5 51.21 56.52 -49.48
C PRO A 5 50.72 55.12 -48.98
N ILE A 6 51.15 54.09 -49.72
CA ILE A 6 51.26 52.66 -49.37
C ILE A 6 52.55 52.41 -48.58
N ASN A 7 52.57 51.51 -47.56
CA ASN A 7 53.72 50.60 -47.35
C ASN A 7 53.34 49.33 -46.52
N PRO A 8 53.90 48.14 -46.83
CA PRO A 8 53.53 46.84 -46.27
C PRO A 8 54.56 46.30 -45.24
N GLN A 9 54.07 45.51 -44.29
CA GLN A 9 54.81 44.48 -43.54
C GLN A 9 53.79 43.34 -43.32
N LEU A 10 53.86 42.14 -43.91
CA LEU A 10 54.92 41.11 -43.89
C LEU A 10 55.44 40.80 -42.48
N ALA A 11 54.70 39.93 -41.77
CA ALA A 11 55.29 38.89 -40.93
C ALA A 11 54.32 37.70 -40.83
N SER A 12 54.79 36.55 -41.29
CA SER A 12 54.14 35.22 -41.20
C SER A 12 54.49 34.56 -39.84
N PRO A 13 54.08 33.30 -39.56
CA PRO A 13 53.31 32.88 -38.39
C PRO A 13 54.22 32.31 -37.27
N ALA A 14 53.61 31.89 -36.17
CA ALA A 14 54.22 31.14 -35.07
C ALA A 14 55.02 31.97 -34.02
N SER A 15 54.31 32.67 -33.13
CA SER A 15 54.84 32.98 -31.79
C SER A 15 53.79 33.48 -30.77
N THR A 16 52.52 33.06 -30.86
CA THR A 16 51.53 33.52 -29.85
C THR A 16 50.51 32.43 -29.48
N ALA A 17 50.98 31.17 -29.40
CA ALA A 17 50.19 30.05 -28.86
C ALA A 17 50.58 29.70 -27.40
N ALA A 18 51.32 30.56 -26.70
CA ALA A 18 51.96 30.19 -25.43
C ALA A 18 51.70 31.15 -24.24
N ARG A 19 50.76 32.09 -24.34
CA ARG A 19 50.38 32.95 -23.21
C ARG A 19 48.91 33.29 -23.28
N LEU A 20 48.06 32.53 -22.59
CA LEU A 20 46.80 32.93 -21.94
C LEU A 20 46.02 31.69 -21.43
N ILE A 21 46.70 30.81 -20.70
CA ILE A 21 46.04 29.88 -19.75
C ILE A 21 46.84 30.01 -18.47
N PRO A 22 46.38 30.85 -17.51
CA PRO A 22 45.91 30.25 -16.25
C PRO A 22 44.92 31.14 -15.49
N GLN A 23 43.60 30.95 -15.62
CA GLN A 23 42.60 31.38 -14.61
C GLN A 23 41.25 30.63 -14.71
N LEU A 24 41.28 29.31 -14.89
CA LEU A 24 40.10 28.46 -14.65
C LEU A 24 40.50 27.32 -13.72
N LYS A 25 41.03 27.68 -12.55
CA LYS A 25 41.25 26.75 -11.46
C LYS A 25 40.34 27.14 -10.29
N ALA A 26 39.29 26.34 -10.15
CA ALA A 26 38.60 26.04 -8.90
C ALA A 26 37.95 27.23 -8.13
N VAL A 27 36.73 27.56 -8.52
CA VAL A 27 35.65 27.70 -7.53
C VAL A 27 34.73 26.50 -7.73
N GLN A 28 35.18 25.36 -7.24
CA GLN A 28 34.36 24.17 -7.11
C GLN A 28 33.87 24.17 -5.67
N SER A 29 32.63 24.63 -5.49
CA SER A 29 31.87 24.54 -4.24
C SER A 29 31.87 23.08 -3.78
N PRO A 30 32.25 22.74 -2.52
CA PRO A 30 32.43 21.36 -2.10
C PRO A 30 31.12 20.57 -1.89
N ASN A 31 29.97 21.08 -2.37
CA ASN A 31 28.66 20.56 -1.98
C ASN A 31 27.65 20.40 -3.13
N GLU A 32 28.11 20.39 -4.39
CA GLU A 32 27.23 20.06 -5.51
C GLU A 32 27.17 18.55 -5.70
N THR A 33 26.14 17.92 -5.13
CA THR A 33 25.70 16.59 -5.57
C THR A 33 25.59 16.58 -7.10
N PRO A 34 26.16 15.59 -7.80
CA PRO A 34 26.22 15.60 -9.26
C PRO A 34 24.82 15.72 -9.85
N LEU A 35 24.65 16.62 -10.83
CA LEU A 35 23.35 16.87 -11.48
C LEU A 35 22.69 15.58 -12.02
N SER A 36 23.48 14.60 -12.46
CA SER A 36 23.00 13.28 -12.89
C SER A 36 22.29 12.47 -11.79
N LEU A 37 22.65 12.68 -10.53
CA LEU A 37 22.05 12.00 -9.39
C LEU A 37 20.62 12.49 -9.14
N HIS A 38 20.38 13.82 -9.27
CA HIS A 38 19.05 14.40 -9.03
C HIS A 38 18.04 13.94 -10.08
N TRP A 39 18.44 13.85 -11.36
CA TRP A 39 17.55 13.37 -12.43
C TRP A 39 17.14 11.91 -12.19
N SER A 40 18.06 11.09 -11.68
CA SER A 40 17.84 9.69 -11.39
C SER A 40 16.84 9.50 -10.24
N THR A 41 16.95 10.30 -9.18
CA THR A 41 16.05 10.23 -8.02
C THR A 41 14.63 10.71 -8.33
N GLU A 42 14.48 11.78 -9.11
CA GLU A 42 13.15 12.29 -9.50
C GLU A 42 12.40 11.28 -10.37
N LEU A 43 13.06 10.70 -11.37
CA LEU A 43 12.48 9.67 -12.26
C LEU A 43 12.03 8.41 -11.51
N ILE A 44 12.81 7.97 -10.51
CA ILE A 44 12.44 6.83 -9.66
C ILE A 44 11.20 7.19 -8.82
N MET A 45 11.17 8.38 -8.23
CA MET A 45 10.08 8.82 -7.36
C MET A 45 8.76 9.01 -8.12
N GLU A 46 8.80 9.49 -9.37
CA GLU A 46 7.61 9.62 -10.22
C GLU A 46 6.92 8.27 -10.48
N ARG A 47 7.69 7.19 -10.70
CA ARG A 47 7.11 5.86 -11.00
C ARG A 47 6.66 5.11 -9.75
N LEU A 48 7.16 5.47 -8.57
CA LEU A 48 6.83 4.77 -7.32
C LEU A 48 5.40 5.03 -6.85
N THR A 49 4.84 6.23 -7.04
CA THR A 49 3.46 6.53 -6.59
C THR A 49 2.43 5.60 -7.22
N PRO A 50 2.32 5.53 -8.56
CA PRO A 50 1.34 4.66 -9.21
C PRO A 50 1.58 3.18 -8.88
N ALA A 51 2.83 2.73 -8.78
CA ALA A 51 3.14 1.35 -8.40
C ALA A 51 2.61 1.01 -6.99
N ILE A 52 2.83 1.89 -6.00
CA ILE A 52 2.32 1.69 -4.63
C ILE A 52 0.79 1.73 -4.60
N GLN A 53 0.16 2.65 -5.35
CA GLN A 53 -1.30 2.73 -5.47
C GLN A 53 -1.88 1.42 -6.02
N THR A 54 -1.40 0.98 -7.18
CA THR A 54 -1.89 -0.24 -7.84
C THR A 54 -1.69 -1.46 -6.95
N TYR A 55 -0.50 -1.63 -6.37
CA TYR A 55 -0.23 -2.76 -5.47
C TYR A 55 -1.16 -2.75 -4.25
N SER A 56 -1.26 -1.62 -3.54
CA SER A 56 -2.03 -1.53 -2.29
C SER A 56 -3.53 -1.75 -2.52
N ILE A 57 -4.08 -1.19 -3.60
CA ILE A 57 -5.48 -1.38 -3.97
C ILE A 57 -5.74 -2.84 -4.35
N LEU A 58 -4.89 -3.42 -5.20
CA LEU A 58 -5.05 -4.80 -5.66
C LEU A 58 -4.94 -5.78 -4.49
N ALA A 59 -3.92 -5.63 -3.65
CA ALA A 59 -3.68 -6.52 -2.52
C ALA A 59 -4.84 -6.49 -1.51
N VAL A 60 -5.31 -5.30 -1.11
CA VAL A 60 -6.43 -5.21 -0.17
C VAL A 60 -7.76 -5.65 -0.80
N ALA A 61 -7.96 -5.43 -2.11
CA ALA A 61 -9.13 -5.93 -2.83
C ALA A 61 -9.16 -7.46 -2.91
N LEU A 62 -8.02 -8.11 -3.16
CA LEU A 62 -7.89 -9.56 -3.09
C LEU A 62 -8.21 -10.09 -1.69
N ALA A 63 -7.66 -9.46 -0.65
CA ALA A 63 -7.96 -9.81 0.74
C ALA A 63 -9.47 -9.64 1.07
N ALA A 64 -10.09 -8.58 0.59
CA ALA A 64 -11.53 -8.34 0.72
C ALA A 64 -12.34 -9.45 0.02
N GLY A 65 -12.00 -9.74 -1.24
CA GLY A 65 -12.63 -10.78 -2.04
C GLY A 65 -12.56 -12.15 -1.40
N THR A 66 -11.40 -12.54 -0.86
CA THR A 66 -11.24 -13.80 -0.11
C THR A 66 -12.19 -13.85 1.09
N ASN A 67 -12.23 -12.82 1.94
CA ASN A 67 -13.11 -12.80 3.12
C ASN A 67 -14.59 -12.86 2.73
N LEU A 68 -15.01 -12.04 1.77
CA LEU A 68 -16.39 -11.98 1.31
C LEU A 68 -16.82 -13.32 0.69
N SER A 69 -15.97 -13.90 -0.18
CA SER A 69 -16.22 -15.20 -0.81
C SER A 69 -16.34 -16.32 0.23
N THR A 70 -15.47 -16.34 1.24
CA THR A 70 -15.57 -17.30 2.34
C THR A 70 -16.94 -17.24 3.01
N SER A 71 -17.44 -16.04 3.30
CA SER A 71 -18.72 -15.88 3.99
C SER A 71 -19.95 -16.12 3.11
N ILE A 72 -19.89 -15.75 1.82
CA ILE A 72 -21.05 -15.79 0.90
C ILE A 72 -21.16 -17.14 0.19
N VAL A 73 -20.04 -17.78 -0.13
CA VAL A 73 -20.01 -19.00 -0.96
C VAL A 73 -19.54 -20.19 -0.13
N THR A 74 -18.36 -20.10 0.48
CA THR A 74 -17.74 -21.24 1.15
C THR A 74 -18.55 -21.69 2.36
N LEU A 75 -18.90 -20.78 3.28
CA LEU A 75 -19.59 -21.16 4.51
C LEU A 75 -20.99 -21.74 4.30
N PRO A 76 -21.87 -21.20 3.44
CA PRO A 76 -23.13 -21.85 3.14
C PRO A 76 -22.96 -23.27 2.60
N ALA A 77 -21.92 -23.54 1.80
CA ALA A 77 -21.62 -24.89 1.35
C ALA A 77 -21.20 -25.80 2.52
N LEU A 78 -20.29 -25.34 3.38
CA LEU A 78 -19.80 -26.11 4.53
C LEU A 78 -20.91 -26.45 5.54
N LEU A 79 -21.89 -25.56 5.73
CA LEU A 79 -22.95 -25.72 6.73
C LEU A 79 -23.89 -26.92 6.50
N HIS A 80 -23.75 -27.66 5.39
CA HIS A 80 -24.44 -28.93 5.18
C HIS A 80 -23.75 -30.12 5.86
N ALA A 81 -22.50 -29.95 6.32
CA ALA A 81 -21.72 -31.02 6.92
C ALA A 81 -22.14 -31.30 8.38
N PRO A 82 -22.01 -32.56 8.86
CA PRO A 82 -22.17 -32.87 10.28
C PRO A 82 -21.22 -32.05 11.17
N PRO A 83 -21.54 -31.79 12.45
CA PRO A 83 -20.78 -30.89 13.32
C PRO A 83 -19.27 -31.18 13.41
N SER A 84 -18.86 -32.44 13.46
CA SER A 84 -17.44 -32.84 13.50
C SER A 84 -16.71 -32.47 12.21
N THR A 85 -17.27 -32.86 11.07
CA THR A 85 -16.74 -32.52 9.75
C THR A 85 -16.74 -31.00 9.50
N LEU A 86 -17.80 -30.32 9.91
CA LEU A 86 -17.97 -28.87 9.75
C LEU A 86 -16.85 -28.09 10.45
N VAL A 87 -16.53 -28.44 11.70
CA VAL A 87 -15.49 -27.71 12.45
C VAL A 87 -14.09 -27.97 11.88
N THR A 88 -13.82 -29.18 11.40
CA THR A 88 -12.56 -29.50 10.70
C THR A 88 -12.44 -28.73 9.39
N GLN A 89 -13.50 -28.69 8.57
CA GLN A 89 -13.52 -27.92 7.32
C GLN A 89 -13.37 -26.42 7.57
N TRP A 90 -14.04 -25.89 8.59
CA TRP A 90 -13.87 -24.50 9.00
C TRP A 90 -12.40 -24.21 9.39
N LYS A 91 -11.76 -25.10 10.16
CA LYS A 91 -10.37 -24.94 10.58
C LYS A 91 -9.42 -24.88 9.38
N ILE A 92 -9.61 -25.76 8.40
CA ILE A 92 -8.82 -25.75 7.16
C ILE A 92 -8.97 -24.38 6.48
N VAL A 93 -10.19 -23.90 6.29
CA VAL A 93 -10.44 -22.58 5.67
C VAL A 93 -9.81 -21.44 6.48
N TYR A 94 -9.86 -21.51 7.82
CA TYR A 94 -9.28 -20.51 8.69
C TYR A 94 -7.74 -20.48 8.60
N ASP A 95 -7.10 -21.64 8.66
CA ASP A 95 -5.64 -21.78 8.62
C ASP A 95 -5.07 -21.37 7.26
N GLU A 96 -5.72 -21.80 6.17
CA GLU A 96 -5.32 -21.44 4.80
C GLU A 96 -5.58 -19.96 4.50
N GLY A 97 -6.59 -19.36 5.14
CA GLY A 97 -6.97 -17.97 4.91
C GLY A 97 -6.13 -16.94 5.68
N ILE A 98 -5.63 -17.28 6.87
CA ILE A 98 -5.08 -16.27 7.80
C ILE A 98 -3.82 -15.59 7.25
N ALA A 99 -2.83 -16.37 6.81
CA ALA A 99 -1.54 -15.86 6.36
C ALA A 99 -1.67 -14.94 5.12
N PRO A 100 -2.32 -15.35 4.01
CA PRO A 100 -2.41 -14.50 2.83
C PRO A 100 -3.26 -13.24 3.08
N VAL A 101 -4.42 -13.37 3.73
CA VAL A 101 -5.31 -12.22 4.00
C VAL A 101 -4.62 -11.18 4.87
N VAL A 102 -3.99 -11.60 5.97
CA VAL A 102 -3.31 -10.68 6.89
C VAL A 102 -2.12 -10.03 6.19
N SER A 103 -1.33 -10.79 5.43
CA SER A 103 -0.17 -10.25 4.71
C SER A 103 -0.57 -9.18 3.70
N LEU A 104 -1.58 -9.46 2.88
CA LEU A 104 -2.09 -8.52 1.88
C LEU A 104 -2.70 -7.27 2.52
N ALA A 105 -3.46 -7.41 3.61
CA ALA A 105 -4.06 -6.28 4.30
C ALA A 105 -3.00 -5.38 4.95
N LEU A 106 -2.03 -5.97 5.67
CA LEU A 106 -0.99 -5.21 6.35
C LEU A 106 -0.02 -4.55 5.36
N SER A 107 0.38 -5.25 4.29
CA SER A 107 1.24 -4.64 3.26
C SER A 107 0.54 -3.47 2.55
N SER A 108 -0.75 -3.62 2.26
CA SER A 108 -1.57 -2.54 1.69
C SER A 108 -1.71 -1.36 2.65
N SER A 109 -1.86 -1.62 3.95
CA SER A 109 -1.89 -0.57 4.96
C SER A 109 -0.60 0.25 4.97
N VAL A 110 0.56 -0.41 4.87
CA VAL A 110 1.86 0.28 4.79
C VAL A 110 1.95 1.10 3.50
N GLY A 111 1.48 0.55 2.38
CA GLY A 111 1.44 1.26 1.10
C GLY A 111 0.55 2.51 1.16
N PHE A 112 -0.66 2.41 1.70
CA PHE A 112 -1.54 3.56 1.90
C PHE A 112 -0.98 4.58 2.89
N ALA A 113 -0.35 4.16 3.99
CA ALA A 113 0.31 5.08 4.91
C ALA A 113 1.47 5.83 4.22
N THR A 114 2.23 5.14 3.37
CA THR A 114 3.28 5.75 2.54
C THR A 114 2.70 6.78 1.58
N LEU A 115 1.58 6.47 0.91
CA LEU A 115 0.88 7.40 0.01
C LEU A 115 0.31 8.61 0.75
N ALA A 116 -0.22 8.42 1.96
CA ALA A 116 -0.67 9.50 2.83
C ALA A 116 0.49 10.45 3.17
N TYR A 117 1.63 9.91 3.58
CA TYR A 117 2.82 10.69 3.88
C TYR A 117 3.30 11.48 2.65
N ARG A 118 3.38 10.85 1.48
CA ARG A 118 3.76 11.54 0.24
C ARG A 118 2.78 12.67 -0.13
N SER A 119 1.49 12.47 0.13
CA SER A 119 0.46 13.50 -0.09
C SER A 119 0.60 14.71 0.85
N THR A 120 1.36 14.61 1.94
CA THR A 120 1.71 15.79 2.77
C THR A 120 2.84 16.61 2.20
N LEU A 121 3.74 16.00 1.41
CA LEU A 121 4.89 16.68 0.81
C LEU A 121 4.50 17.45 -0.46
N ALA A 122 3.47 16.97 -1.17
CA ALA A 122 2.94 17.60 -2.38
C ALA A 122 1.42 17.82 -2.21
N PRO A 123 0.99 18.86 -1.47
CA PRO A 123 -0.43 19.11 -1.22
C PRO A 123 -1.18 19.54 -2.48
N THR A 124 -2.42 19.06 -2.64
CA THR A 124 -3.33 19.53 -3.68
C THR A 124 -3.90 20.89 -3.30
N LEU A 125 -3.97 21.83 -4.23
CA LEU A 125 -4.65 23.12 -4.04
C LEU A 125 -6.10 23.05 -4.54
N THR A 126 -7.02 23.70 -3.83
CA THR A 126 -8.40 23.91 -4.29
C THR A 126 -8.44 24.93 -5.43
N PRO A 127 -9.55 25.06 -6.18
CA PRO A 127 -9.73 26.14 -7.16
C PRO A 127 -9.58 27.55 -6.57
N THR A 128 -9.76 27.70 -5.26
CA THR A 128 -9.58 28.94 -4.51
C THR A 128 -8.15 29.16 -4.02
N GLY A 129 -7.21 28.26 -4.32
CA GLY A 129 -5.81 28.32 -3.89
C GLY A 129 -5.55 27.82 -2.46
N ALA A 130 -6.56 27.29 -1.76
CA ALA A 130 -6.39 26.74 -0.42
C ALA A 130 -5.80 25.33 -0.45
N VAL A 131 -5.06 24.93 0.59
CA VAL A 131 -4.53 23.57 0.71
C VAL A 131 -5.64 22.58 1.00
N SER A 132 -5.76 21.52 0.18
CA SER A 132 -6.66 20.40 0.40
C SER A 132 -5.92 19.21 1.00
N HIS A 133 -6.47 18.67 2.09
CA HIS A 133 -5.99 17.44 2.71
C HIS A 133 -6.85 16.21 2.39
N ALA A 134 -7.79 16.33 1.45
CA ALA A 134 -8.73 15.26 1.13
C ALA A 134 -8.02 13.97 0.72
N LYS A 135 -7.08 14.04 -0.23
CA LYS A 135 -6.30 12.90 -0.71
C LYS A 135 -5.53 12.19 0.41
N ARG A 136 -4.83 12.96 1.26
CA ARG A 136 -4.14 12.45 2.45
C ARG A 136 -5.11 11.73 3.38
N ASN A 137 -6.24 12.37 3.72
CA ASN A 137 -7.21 11.82 4.66
C ASN A 137 -7.83 10.52 4.14
N LEU A 138 -8.07 10.41 2.83
CA LEU A 138 -8.56 9.18 2.21
C LEU A 138 -7.53 8.04 2.30
N TYR A 139 -6.25 8.31 2.02
CA TYR A 139 -5.20 7.31 2.22
C TYR A 139 -5.01 6.91 3.68
N VAL A 140 -5.11 7.85 4.62
CA VAL A 140 -5.10 7.53 6.07
C VAL A 140 -6.28 6.64 6.43
N ALA A 141 -7.49 6.98 5.97
CA ALA A 141 -8.68 6.17 6.22
C ALA A 141 -8.55 4.76 5.60
N ALA A 142 -8.00 4.65 4.38
CA ALA A 142 -7.71 3.37 3.74
C ALA A 142 -6.71 2.55 4.55
N ALA A 143 -5.61 3.15 5.01
CA ALA A 143 -4.61 2.50 5.85
C ALA A 143 -5.22 1.99 7.17
N VAL A 144 -5.97 2.84 7.87
CA VAL A 144 -6.63 2.48 9.13
C VAL A 144 -7.63 1.35 8.93
N ALA A 145 -8.43 1.37 7.86
CA ALA A 145 -9.37 0.31 7.55
C ALA A 145 -8.67 -1.04 7.25
N ALA A 146 -7.55 -1.02 6.52
CA ALA A 146 -6.77 -2.22 6.25
C ALA A 146 -6.08 -2.77 7.51
N PHE A 147 -5.39 -1.91 8.26
CA PHE A 147 -4.75 -2.27 9.53
C PHE A 147 -5.75 -2.75 10.58
N GLY A 148 -6.93 -2.13 10.61
CA GLY A 148 -8.03 -2.41 11.53
C GLY A 148 -8.51 -3.86 11.50
N LEU A 149 -8.17 -4.62 10.47
CA LEU A 149 -8.41 -6.07 10.40
C LEU A 149 -7.86 -6.83 11.62
N ALA A 150 -6.64 -6.50 12.06
CA ALA A 150 -5.98 -7.19 13.16
C ALA A 150 -6.68 -6.93 14.51
N PRO A 151 -6.90 -5.67 14.96
CA PRO A 151 -7.64 -5.42 16.19
C PRO A 151 -9.10 -5.87 16.10
N TYR A 152 -9.76 -5.77 14.93
CA TYR A 152 -11.10 -6.31 14.72
C TYR A 152 -11.15 -7.82 15.04
N THR A 153 -10.22 -8.58 14.46
CA THR A 153 -10.16 -10.03 14.67
C THR A 153 -9.90 -10.36 16.13
N ARG A 154 -8.95 -9.67 16.77
CA ARG A 154 -8.60 -9.92 18.18
C ARG A 154 -9.72 -9.58 19.16
N ILE A 155 -10.44 -8.47 18.94
CA ILE A 155 -11.44 -7.97 19.88
C ILE A 155 -12.79 -8.67 19.66
N LEU A 156 -13.21 -8.85 18.40
CA LEU A 156 -14.58 -9.27 18.08
C LEU A 156 -14.70 -10.74 17.65
N MET A 157 -13.64 -11.33 17.08
CA MET A 157 -13.70 -12.69 16.55
C MET A 157 -13.03 -13.74 17.44
N MET A 158 -12.06 -13.34 18.27
CA MET A 158 -11.18 -14.29 18.96
C MET A 158 -11.95 -15.29 19.83
N SER A 159 -12.94 -14.83 20.59
CA SER A 159 -13.78 -15.73 21.41
C SER A 159 -14.50 -16.81 20.61
N THR A 160 -14.92 -16.49 19.38
CA THR A 160 -15.59 -17.46 18.48
C THR A 160 -14.57 -18.40 17.84
N ILE A 161 -13.39 -17.88 17.49
CA ILE A 161 -12.28 -18.66 16.93
C ILE A 161 -11.78 -19.68 17.97
N ASP A 162 -11.49 -19.24 19.19
CA ASP A 162 -10.99 -20.10 20.27
C ASP A 162 -11.96 -21.24 20.57
N GLU A 163 -13.25 -20.94 20.60
CA GLU A 163 -14.28 -21.94 20.84
C GLU A 163 -14.40 -22.95 19.68
N LEU A 164 -14.32 -22.51 18.44
CA LEU A 164 -14.29 -23.41 17.28
C LEU A 164 -13.01 -24.28 17.28
N MET A 165 -11.86 -23.72 17.65
CA MET A 165 -10.60 -24.45 17.81
C MET A 165 -10.68 -25.49 18.93
N ARG A 166 -11.34 -25.16 20.06
CA ARG A 166 -11.59 -26.10 21.15
C ARG A 166 -12.47 -27.27 20.68
N ARG A 167 -13.51 -26.99 19.90
CA ARG A 167 -14.42 -28.02 19.36
C ARG A 167 -13.76 -28.89 18.31
N GLU A 168 -12.86 -28.33 17.50
CA GLU A 168 -12.07 -29.10 16.54
C GLU A 168 -11.18 -30.14 17.24
N LYS A 169 -10.45 -29.72 18.28
CA LYS A 169 -9.65 -30.64 19.12
C LYS A 169 -10.49 -31.75 19.78
N ALA A 170 -11.75 -31.45 20.07
CA ALA A 170 -12.71 -32.42 20.62
C ALA A 170 -13.52 -33.17 19.55
N GLN A 171 -13.11 -33.12 18.27
CA GLN A 171 -13.78 -33.77 17.13
C GLN A 171 -15.28 -33.45 17.02
N GLY A 172 -15.68 -32.23 17.37
CA GLY A 172 -17.08 -31.78 17.36
C GLY A 172 -17.95 -32.38 18.48
N GLN A 173 -17.39 -33.19 19.38
CA GLN A 173 -18.11 -33.80 20.52
C GLN A 173 -18.26 -32.86 21.72
N ALA A 174 -17.62 -31.70 21.68
CA ALA A 174 -17.64 -30.71 22.74
C ALA A 174 -18.94 -29.90 22.78
N GLN A 175 -20.10 -30.56 22.84
CA GLN A 175 -21.26 -29.96 23.51
C GLN A 175 -21.17 -30.36 24.99
N ALA A 176 -20.37 -29.64 25.77
CA ALA A 176 -20.43 -29.81 27.22
C ALA A 176 -21.82 -29.39 27.71
N LYS A 177 -22.36 -30.10 28.71
CA LYS A 177 -23.61 -29.70 29.39
C LYS A 177 -23.46 -28.24 29.87
N GLY A 178 -24.22 -27.33 29.27
CA GLY A 178 -24.19 -25.88 29.57
C GLY A 178 -23.78 -24.98 28.42
N GLU A 179 -23.32 -25.52 27.29
CA GLU A 179 -22.98 -24.71 26.11
C GLU A 179 -24.22 -24.22 25.36
N LYS A 180 -24.32 -22.89 25.20
CA LYS A 180 -25.51 -22.22 24.65
C LYS A 180 -25.62 -22.29 23.11
N GLU A 181 -24.51 -22.48 22.39
CA GLU A 181 -24.48 -22.43 20.92
C GLU A 181 -23.94 -23.75 20.32
N GLY A 182 -24.62 -24.30 19.30
CA GLY A 182 -24.13 -25.46 18.54
C GLY A 182 -23.04 -25.08 17.53
N THR A 183 -22.27 -26.05 17.02
CA THR A 183 -21.14 -25.79 16.09
C THR A 183 -21.57 -25.02 14.85
N HIS A 184 -22.75 -25.34 14.29
CA HIS A 184 -23.33 -24.61 13.17
C HIS A 184 -23.61 -23.13 13.51
N ALA A 185 -24.05 -22.83 14.74
CA ALA A 185 -24.31 -21.47 15.17
C ALA A 185 -23.00 -20.68 15.29
N LEU A 186 -21.95 -21.27 15.85
CA LEU A 186 -20.62 -20.66 15.93
C LEU A 186 -20.01 -20.40 14.55
N VAL A 187 -20.08 -21.36 13.63
CA VAL A 187 -19.58 -21.16 12.26
C VAL A 187 -20.37 -20.07 11.54
N ARG A 188 -21.70 -20.01 11.71
CA ARG A 188 -22.52 -18.90 11.18
C ARG A 188 -22.12 -17.55 11.79
N LYS A 189 -21.89 -17.51 13.11
CA LYS A 189 -21.45 -16.30 13.82
C LYS A 189 -20.10 -15.83 13.30
N TRP A 190 -19.13 -16.74 13.21
CA TRP A 190 -17.82 -16.47 12.63
C TRP A 190 -17.95 -15.94 11.20
N GLY A 191 -18.80 -16.57 10.38
CA GLY A 191 -19.06 -16.14 9.02
C GLY A 191 -19.61 -14.73 8.89
N ARG A 192 -20.54 -14.35 9.76
CA ARG A 192 -21.07 -12.98 9.80
C ARG A 192 -20.00 -11.96 10.19
N LEU A 193 -19.16 -12.28 11.17
CA LEU A 193 -18.03 -11.41 11.57
C LEU A 193 -16.99 -11.32 10.44
N ASN A 194 -16.69 -12.43 9.79
CA ASN A 194 -15.78 -12.48 8.64
C ASN A 194 -16.32 -11.67 7.43
N LEU A 195 -17.64 -11.63 7.25
CA LEU A 195 -18.27 -10.81 6.21
C LEU A 195 -18.04 -9.32 6.48
N ILE A 196 -18.24 -8.88 7.73
CA ILE A 196 -17.97 -7.49 8.15
C ILE A 196 -16.49 -7.16 7.95
N ARG A 197 -15.59 -8.08 8.30
CA ARG A 197 -14.15 -7.94 8.05
C ARG A 197 -13.85 -7.75 6.56
N GLY A 198 -14.47 -8.56 5.69
CA GLY A 198 -14.35 -8.41 4.24
C GLY A 198 -14.87 -7.07 3.72
N ALA A 199 -16.02 -6.60 4.23
CA ALA A 199 -16.59 -5.30 3.86
C ALA A 199 -15.69 -4.13 4.28
N MET A 200 -15.04 -4.21 5.45
CA MET A 200 -14.07 -3.21 5.91
C MET A 200 -12.83 -3.15 5.01
N LEU A 201 -12.31 -4.29 4.56
CA LEU A 201 -11.22 -4.33 3.58
C LEU A 201 -11.65 -3.79 2.21
N LEU A 202 -12.89 -4.07 1.78
CA LEU A 202 -13.44 -3.51 0.54
C LEU A 202 -13.56 -1.98 0.63
N LEU A 203 -13.99 -1.45 1.78
CA LEU A 203 -13.99 -0.02 2.05
C LEU A 203 -12.57 0.57 1.95
N SER A 204 -11.57 -0.11 2.51
CA SER A 204 -10.15 0.30 2.35
C SER A 204 -9.75 0.39 0.88
N ALA A 205 -10.10 -0.63 0.07
CA ALA A 205 -9.84 -0.63 -1.37
C ALA A 205 -10.49 0.57 -2.06
N GLY A 206 -11.77 0.82 -1.78
CA GLY A 206 -12.54 1.91 -2.37
C GLY A 206 -11.99 3.29 -2.00
N LEU A 207 -11.61 3.50 -0.74
CA LEU A 207 -10.98 4.74 -0.28
C LEU A 207 -9.63 4.98 -0.94
N GLY A 208 -8.79 3.94 -1.05
CA GLY A 208 -7.49 4.02 -1.72
C GLY A 208 -7.61 4.29 -3.22
N ALA A 209 -8.60 3.68 -3.88
CA ALA A 209 -8.91 3.94 -5.28
C ALA A 209 -9.40 5.39 -5.48
N TRP A 210 -10.35 5.85 -4.66
CA TRP A 210 -10.87 7.21 -4.74
C TRP A 210 -9.76 8.25 -4.51
N ALA A 211 -8.88 8.04 -3.54
CA ALA A 211 -7.71 8.90 -3.29
C ALA A 211 -6.76 8.97 -4.48
N SER A 212 -6.65 7.88 -5.24
CA SER A 212 -5.76 7.81 -6.40
C SER A 212 -6.30 8.57 -7.61
N LEU A 213 -7.63 8.76 -7.67
CA LEU A 213 -8.33 9.52 -8.70
C LEU A 213 -8.51 11.01 -8.36
N SER A 214 -8.32 11.38 -7.09
CA SER A 214 -8.46 12.77 -6.58
C SER A 214 -7.18 13.60 -6.63
#